data_AF-A0A4R6Y2R1-F1
#
_entry.id   AF-A0A4R6Y2R1-F1
#
_cell.length_a   1.000
_cell.length_b   1.000
_cell.length_c   1.000
_cell.angle_alpha   90.00
_cell.angle_beta   90.00
_cell.angle_gamma   90.00
#
_symmetry.space_group_name_H-M   'P 1'
#
loop_
_entity.id
_entity.type
_entity.pdbx_description
1 polymer ?
#
loop_
_entity_poly.entity_id
_entity_poly.type
_entity_poly.pdbx_seq_one_letter_code
_entity_poly.pdbx_strand_id
1 'polypeptide(L)'
;MFETLKADLTKAYQGVTAFVQAPAQGRWSQEGARTAEEDIVIFEVMVADLDLGQWQQRRGDLEIRFRQARVVIRHMDIGLI
;
A
#
# COMPACT_ATOMS: atom_id res chain seq x y z
N MET A 1 11.76 6.86 4.87
CA MET A 1 11.43 5.76 3.92
C MET A 1 10.02 5.93 3.36
N PHE A 2 8.99 5.92 4.20
CA PHE A 2 7.59 6.18 3.81
C PHE A 2 7.36 7.58 3.23
N GLU A 3 8.02 8.61 3.75
CA GLU A 3 7.95 9.98 3.18
C GLU A 3 8.44 10.06 1.73
N THR A 4 9.47 9.29 1.38
CA THR A 4 9.96 9.24 0.00
C THR A 4 8.94 8.55 -0.91
N LEU A 5 8.33 7.44 -0.47
CA LEU A 5 7.24 6.80 -1.20
C LEU A 5 6.05 7.75 -1.38
N LYS A 6 5.69 8.50 -0.34
CA LYS A 6 4.65 9.53 -0.40
C LYS A 6 4.99 10.57 -1.46
N ALA A 7 6.20 11.11 -1.46
CA ALA A 7 6.63 12.08 -2.48
C ALA A 7 6.62 11.49 -3.90
N ASP A 8 7.09 10.25 -4.07
CA ASP A 8 7.10 9.53 -5.36
C ASP A 8 5.66 9.36 -5.90
N LEU A 9 4.72 8.96 -5.04
CA LEU A 9 3.30 8.79 -5.39
C LEU A 9 2.60 10.13 -5.68
N THR A 10 2.87 11.18 -4.89
CA THR A 10 2.37 12.53 -5.16
C THR A 10 2.83 13.03 -6.52
N LYS A 11 4.11 12.82 -6.87
CA LYS A 11 4.65 13.23 -8.16
C LYS A 11 4.01 12.47 -9.33
N ALA A 12 3.75 11.18 -9.15
CA ALA A 12 3.19 10.33 -10.21
C ALA A 12 1.68 10.56 -10.43
N TYR A 13 0.91 10.76 -9.36
CA TYR A 13 -0.55 10.72 -9.40
C TYR A 13 -1.23 12.01 -8.93
N GLN A 14 -0.47 13.08 -8.68
CA GLN A 14 -0.95 14.41 -8.29
C GLN A 14 -1.70 14.46 -6.95
N GLY A 15 -1.82 13.33 -6.23
CA GLY A 15 -2.39 13.25 -4.90
C GLY A 15 -2.17 11.88 -4.25
N VAL A 16 -1.87 11.87 -2.96
CA VAL A 16 -1.77 10.65 -2.14
C VAL A 16 -2.20 10.94 -0.72
N THR A 17 -3.01 10.05 -0.17
CA THR A 17 -3.32 10.02 1.26
C THR A 17 -2.55 8.84 1.87
N ALA A 18 -1.78 9.12 2.91
CA ALA A 18 -1.03 8.08 3.62
C ALA A 18 -1.52 8.06 5.07
N PHE A 19 -2.05 6.92 5.50
CA PHE A 19 -2.41 6.67 6.89
C PHE A 19 -1.20 6.02 7.57
N VAL A 20 -0.36 6.87 8.16
CA VAL A 20 0.92 6.47 8.81
C VAL A 20 0.81 6.50 10.34
N GLN A 21 -0.31 6.97 10.91
CA GLN A 21 -0.49 6.98 12.36
C GLN A 21 -0.75 5.57 12.88
N ALA A 22 0.21 5.05 13.66
CA ALA A 22 0.15 3.99 14.67
C ALA A 22 -0.83 2.81 14.42
N PRO A 23 -0.29 1.59 14.48
CA PRO A 23 -0.55 0.52 13.55
C PRO A 23 -2.02 0.14 13.46
N ALA A 24 -2.53 0.05 12.23
CA ALA A 24 -3.64 -0.87 12.01
C ALA A 24 -3.13 -2.26 12.42
N GLN A 25 -3.67 -2.80 13.53
CA GLN A 25 -3.30 -4.13 14.00
C GLN A 25 -3.78 -5.17 12.98
N GLY A 26 -2.88 -5.65 12.14
CA GLY A 26 -3.14 -6.83 11.33
C GLY A 26 -3.22 -8.03 12.27
N ARG A 27 -4.37 -8.71 12.31
CA ARG A 27 -4.50 -10.00 12.99
C ARG A 27 -4.59 -11.10 11.95
N TRP A 28 -3.47 -11.76 11.68
CA TRP A 28 -3.43 -12.95 10.86
C TRP A 28 -3.41 -14.18 11.76
N SER A 29 -4.45 -15.00 11.71
CA SER A 29 -4.43 -16.35 12.25
C SER A 29 -4.09 -17.31 11.12
N GLN A 30 -2.90 -17.92 11.15
CA GLN A 30 -2.75 -19.24 10.56
C GLN A 30 -3.38 -20.26 11.51
N GLU A 31 -4.11 -21.25 10.98
CA GLU A 31 -4.63 -22.36 11.80
C GLU A 31 -3.51 -22.95 12.67
N GLY A 32 -3.67 -22.84 13.99
CA GLY A 32 -2.71 -23.37 14.98
C GLY A 32 -1.61 -22.41 15.47
N ALA A 33 -1.53 -21.17 14.99
CA ALA A 33 -0.52 -20.19 15.44
C ALA A 33 -1.11 -19.04 16.28
N ARG A 34 -0.31 -18.49 17.21
CA ARG A 34 -0.65 -17.25 17.95
C ARG A 34 -0.89 -16.12 16.95
N THR A 35 -1.96 -15.37 17.15
CA THR A 35 -2.22 -14.11 16.44
C THR A 35 -1.01 -13.19 16.59
N ALA A 36 -0.28 -12.97 15.49
CA ALA A 36 0.79 -11.99 15.46
C ALA A 36 0.16 -10.59 15.31
N GLU A 37 0.56 -9.65 16.15
CA GLU A 37 0.27 -8.23 15.96
C GLU A 37 1.36 -7.67 15.02
N GLU A 38 0.96 -7.28 13.82
CA GLU A 38 1.85 -6.68 12.83
C GLU A 38 1.45 -5.23 12.55
N ASP A 39 2.45 -4.36 12.46
CA ASP A 39 2.28 -2.96 12.10
C ASP A 39 2.06 -2.83 10.58
N ILE A 40 0.90 -2.34 10.18
CA ILE A 40 0.56 -2.10 8.77
C ILE A 40 0.51 -0.60 8.47
N VAL A 41 1.07 -0.20 7.34
CA VAL A 41 0.95 1.15 6.77
C VAL A 41 0.14 1.07 5.48
N ILE A 42 -0.87 1.93 5.34
CA ILE A 42 -1.74 1.98 4.15
C ILE A 42 -1.53 3.30 3.41
N PHE A 43 -1.31 3.18 2.10
CA PHE A 43 -1.28 4.30 1.16
C PHE A 43 -2.48 4.18 0.23
N GLU A 44 -3.19 5.29 0.05
CA GLU A 44 -4.31 5.41 -0.87
C GLU A 44 -3.99 6.51 -1.90
N VAL A 45 -4.16 6.17 -3.17
CA VAL A 45 -4.01 7.10 -4.29
C VAL A 45 -5.29 7.10 -5.11
N MET A 46 -5.70 8.29 -5.55
CA MET A 46 -6.77 8.42 -6.54
C MET A 46 -6.11 8.57 -7.91
N VAL A 47 -6.51 7.75 -8.89
CA VAL A 47 -6.01 7.80 -10.27
C VAL A 47 -7.20 7.86 -11.22
N ALA A 48 -7.08 8.62 -12.30
CA ALA A 48 -8.12 8.70 -13.33
C ALA A 48 -8.21 7.42 -14.16
N ASP A 49 -7.05 6.84 -14.49
CA ASP A 49 -6.91 5.60 -15.25
C ASP A 49 -6.01 4.61 -14.50
N LEU A 50 -6.37 3.32 -14.54
CA LEU A 50 -5.62 2.25 -13.88
C LEU A 50 -4.78 1.47 -14.88
N ASP A 51 -3.46 1.68 -14.87
CA ASP A 51 -2.50 0.83 -15.59
C ASP A 51 -1.99 -0.29 -14.68
N LEU A 52 -2.56 -1.48 -14.84
CA LEU A 52 -2.19 -2.66 -14.05
C LEU A 52 -0.71 -3.05 -14.20
N GLY A 53 -0.09 -2.83 -15.37
CA GLY A 53 1.31 -3.16 -15.61
C GLY A 53 2.25 -2.29 -14.78
N GLN A 54 1.99 -0.98 -14.74
CA GLN A 54 2.74 -0.05 -13.89
C GLN A 54 2.60 -0.38 -12.40
N TRP A 55 1.40 -0.77 -11.96
CA TRP A 55 1.15 -1.17 -10.57
C TRP A 55 1.81 -2.51 -10.19
N GLN A 56 1.86 -3.47 -11.11
CA GLN A 56 2.58 -4.73 -10.91
C GLN A 56 4.08 -4.51 -10.77
N GLN A 57 4.68 -3.68 -11.63
CA GLN A 57 6.10 -3.32 -11.53
C GLN A 57 6.39 -2.61 -10.21
N ARG A 58 5.58 -1.59 -9.87
CA ARG A 58 5.72 -0.84 -8.62
C ARG A 58 5.62 -1.76 -7.40
N ARG A 59 4.72 -2.75 -7.41
CA ARG A 59 4.63 -3.75 -6.33
C ARG A 59 5.97 -4.47 -6.11
N GLY A 60 6.62 -4.94 -7.18
CA GLY A 60 7.93 -5.60 -7.09
C GLY A 60 9.01 -4.67 -6.54
N ASP A 61 9.05 -3.42 -6.99
CA ASP A 61 9.99 -2.41 -6.49
C ASP A 61 9.78 -2.15 -4.98
N LEU A 62 8.52 -2.10 -4.53
CA LEU A 62 8.17 -1.93 -3.13
C LEU A 62 8.55 -3.16 -2.29
N GLU A 63 8.28 -4.37 -2.77
CA GLU A 63 8.66 -5.61 -2.08
C GLU A 63 10.17 -5.65 -1.82
N ILE A 64 10.98 -5.29 -2.81
CA ILE A 64 12.45 -5.20 -2.68
C ILE A 64 12.84 -4.08 -1.73
N ARG A 65 12.31 -2.85 -1.93
CA ARG A 65 12.67 -1.65 -1.16
C ARG A 65 12.33 -1.78 0.32
N PHE A 66 11.19 -2.37 0.64
CA PHE A 66 10.68 -2.56 2.00
C PHE A 66 11.07 -3.92 2.61
N ARG A 67 11.77 -4.78 1.85
CA ARG A 67 12.13 -6.15 2.23
C ARG A 67 10.92 -6.96 2.71
N GLN A 68 9.80 -6.79 2.01
CA GLN A 68 8.54 -7.48 2.31
C GLN A 68 8.40 -8.69 1.38
N ALA A 69 7.98 -9.84 1.91
CA ALA A 69 7.69 -11.01 1.10
C ALA A 69 6.52 -10.77 0.14
N ARG A 70 5.59 -9.87 0.51
CA ARG A 70 4.46 -9.50 -0.31
C ARG A 70 3.96 -8.10 0.03
N VAL A 71 3.70 -7.28 -0.99
CA VAL A 71 2.96 -6.03 -0.86
C VAL A 71 1.56 -6.23 -1.47
N VAL A 72 0.54 -5.85 -0.71
CA VAL A 72 -0.86 -5.90 -1.19
C VAL A 72 -1.21 -4.56 -1.82
N ILE A 73 -1.57 -4.58 -3.10
CA ILE A 73 -2.16 -3.44 -3.80
C ILE A 73 -3.58 -3.84 -4.17
N ARG A 74 -4.56 -3.04 -3.73
CA ARG A 74 -5.97 -3.19 -4.07
C ARG A 74 -6.42 -1.96 -4.85
N HIS A 75 -7.33 -2.14 -5.79
CA HIS A 75 -8.00 -1.05 -6.49
C HIS A 75 -9.50 -1.22 -6.37
N MET A 76 -10.23 -0.12 -6.42
CA MET A 76 -11.68 -0.08 -6.43
C MET A 76 -12.15 1.16 -7.18
N ASP A 77 -13.26 1.07 -7.90
CA ASP A 77 -13.83 2.21 -8.59
C ASP A 77 -14.50 3.15 -7.58
N ILE A 78 -14.22 4.45 -7.70
CA ILE A 78 -14.78 5.49 -6.85
C ILE A 78 -15.57 6.45 -7.73
N GLY A 79 -16.86 6.63 -7.44
CA GLY A 79 -17.72 7.62 -8.08
C GLY A 79 -17.88 8.86 -7.21
N LEU A 80 -18.03 10.02 -7.85
CA LEU A 80 -18.47 11.26 -7.21
C LEU A 80 -19.98 11.40 -7.39
N ILE A 81 -20.68 11.91 -6.36
CA ILE A 81 -22.11 12.23 -6.40
C ILE A 81 -22.26 13.76 -6.38
#